data_AF-A0A399EL39-F1
#
_entry.id   AF-A0A399EL39-F1
#
_cell.length_a   1.000
_cell.length_b   1.000
_cell.length_c   1.000
_cell.angle_alpha   90.00
_cell.angle_beta   90.00
_cell.angle_gamma   90.00
#
_symmetry.space_group_name_H-M   'P 1'
#
loop_
_entity.id
_entity.type
_entity.pdbx_description
1 polymer ?
#
loop_
_entity_poly.entity_id
_entity_poly.type
_entity_poly.pdbx_seq_one_letter_code
_entity_poly.pdbx_strand_id
1 'polypeptide(L)' 'MLRFEGTSWLRVTDGRTGRTLFEGTVGPGTQQSYPLPVNVRVGNAGAVRAILNGRDLGIMGSPGQVVNRRFE' A
#
# COMPACT_ATOMS: atom_id res chain seq x y z
N MET A 1 4.83 -3.32 -5.25
CA MET A 1 5.28 -1.92 -5.07
C MET A 1 4.07 -1.02 -4.87
N LEU A 2 4.16 -0.03 -3.98
CA LEU A 2 3.18 1.02 -3.76
C LEU A 2 3.82 2.36 -4.14
N ARG A 3 3.12 3.16 -4.94
CA ARG A 3 3.49 4.53 -5.29
C ARG A 3 2.53 5.49 -4.60
N PHE A 4 3.07 6.50 -3.94
CA PHE A 4 2.31 7.51 -3.22
C PHE A 4 2.22 8.77 -4.08
N GLU A 5 1.02 9.07 -4.58
CA GLU A 5 0.70 10.29 -5.34
C GLU A 5 0.18 11.41 -4.41
N GLY A 6 -0.15 11.07 -3.17
CA GLY A 6 -0.49 11.99 -2.08
C GLY A 6 -0.14 11.40 -0.72
N THR A 7 -0.45 12.12 0.35
CA THR A 7 -0.22 11.64 1.72
C THR A 7 -1.23 10.56 2.12
N SER A 8 -0.73 9.43 2.64
CA SER A 8 -1.56 8.38 3.22
C SER A 8 -0.85 7.74 4.41
N TRP A 9 -1.61 7.43 5.45
CA TRP A 9 -1.16 6.43 6.43
C TRP A 9 -1.10 5.04 5.77
N LEU A 10 -0.10 4.25 6.13
CA LEU A 10 0.17 2.93 5.59
C LEU A 10 0.52 1.98 6.72
N ARG A 11 -0.07 0.78 6.71
CA ARG A 11 0.40 -0.37 7.47
C ARG A 11 0.55 -1.56 6.54
N VAL A 12 1.72 -2.21 6.61
CA VAL A 12 2.02 -3.41 5.85
C VAL A 12 2.40 -4.52 6.80
N THR A 13 1.76 -5.68 6.64
CA THR A 13 2.11 -6.89 7.37
C THR A 13 2.48 -8.01 6.41
N ASP A 14 3.41 -8.86 6.83
CA ASP A 14 3.76 -10.09 6.14
C ASP A 14 2.50 -10.97 6.03
N GLY A 15 2.17 -11.39 4.81
CA GLY A 15 0.94 -12.10 4.50
C GLY A 15 0.91 -13.54 5.02
N ARG A 16 2.06 -14.11 5.43
CA ARG A 16 2.16 -15.47 5.97
C ARG A 16 2.14 -15.46 7.50
N THR A 17 2.87 -14.53 8.10
CA THR A 17 3.14 -14.50 9.55
C THR A 17 2.34 -13.43 10.29
N GLY A 18 1.81 -12.43 9.59
CA GLY A 18 1.13 -11.28 10.19
C GLY A 18 2.08 -10.24 10.82
N ARG A 19 3.40 -10.47 10.77
CA ARG A 19 4.39 -9.53 11.33
C ARG A 19 4.32 -8.17 10.63
N THR A 20 4.28 -7.08 11.39
CA THR A 20 4.36 -5.72 10.84
C THR A 20 5.71 -5.51 10.16
N LEU A 21 5.67 -5.17 8.88
CA LEU A 21 6.84 -4.80 8.08
C LEU A 21 7.04 -3.28 8.07
N PHE A 22 5.94 -2.52 8.11
CA PHE A 22 5.94 -1.06 8.15
C PHE A 22 4.62 -0.55 8.75
N GLU A 23 4.70 0.55 9.49
CA GLU A 23 3.54 1.34 9.89
C GLU A 23 3.93 2.81 10.01
N GLY A 24 3.19 3.71 9.33
CA GLY A 24 3.45 5.13 9.37
C GLY A 24 2.79 5.92 8.24
N THR A 25 2.93 7.25 8.29
CA THR A 25 2.43 8.15 7.24
C THR A 25 3.49 8.33 6.17
N VAL A 26 3.08 8.17 4.91
CA VAL A 26 3.95 8.28 3.74
C VAL A 26 3.48 9.46 2.89
N GLY A 27 4.43 10.30 2.48
CA GLY A 27 4.17 11.47 1.63
C GLY A 27 4.27 11.16 0.13
N PRO A 28 3.80 12.10 -0.72
CA PRO A 28 3.85 11.95 -2.18
C PRO A 28 5.28 11.80 -2.71
N GLY A 29 5.43 11.16 -3.88
CA GLY A 29 6.72 10.90 -4.51
C GLY A 29 7.45 9.68 -3.95
N THR A 30 6.97 9.11 -2.84
CA THR A 30 7.56 7.92 -2.22
C THR A 30 7.13 6.65 -2.96
N GLN A 31 8.05 5.69 -3.07
CA GLN A 31 7.77 4.34 -3.55
C GLN A 31 8.23 3.34 -2.50
N GLN A 32 7.40 2.35 -2.18
CA GLN A 32 7.75 1.28 -1.24
C GLN A 32 7.49 -0.09 -1.86
N SER A 33 8.40 -1.03 -1.63
CA SER A 33 8.31 -2.41 -2.10
C SER A 33 8.48 -3.36 -0.94
N TYR A 34 7.71 -4.44 -0.94
CA TYR A 34 7.70 -5.43 0.11
C TYR A 34 7.71 -6.84 -0.50
N PRO A 35 8.35 -7.82 0.18
CA PRO A 35 8.33 -9.21 -0.26
C PRO A 35 6.93 -9.81 -0.10
N LEU A 36 6.43 -10.48 -1.13
CA LEU A 36 5.09 -11.06 -1.14
C LEU A 36 5.03 -12.42 -0.41
N PRO A 37 3.86 -12.81 0.14
CA PRO A 37 2.61 -12.06 0.17
C PRO A 37 2.60 -11.00 1.28
N VAL A 38 1.78 -9.96 1.13
CA VAL A 38 1.58 -8.92 2.15
C VAL A 38 0.11 -8.52 2.28
N ASN A 39 -0.30 -8.10 3.47
CA ASN A 39 -1.52 -7.35 3.66
C ASN A 39 -1.18 -5.86 3.81
N VAL A 40 -1.85 -5.02 3.01
CA VAL A 40 -1.62 -3.59 2.92
C VAL A 40 -2.89 -2.86 3.32
N ARG A 41 -2.81 -2.07 4.40
CA ARG A 41 -3.86 -1.15 4.81
C ARG A 41 -3.41 0.29 4.55
N VAL A 42 -4.25 1.06 3.85
CA VAL A 42 -4.01 2.47 3.54
C VAL A 42 -5.11 3.35 4.12
N GLY A 43 -4.76 4.51 4.65
CA GLY A 43 -5.69 5.49 5.22
C GLY A 43 -6.30 6.45 4.21
N ASN A 44 -5.63 6.66 3.07
CA ASN A 44 -6.12 7.45 1.95
C ASN A 44 -5.83 6.70 0.64
N ALA A 45 -6.71 5.77 0.28
CA ALA A 45 -6.51 4.87 -0.86
C ALA A 45 -6.44 5.61 -2.21
N GLY A 46 -7.12 6.76 -2.32
CA GLY A 46 -7.05 7.65 -3.48
C GLY A 46 -5.66 8.22 -3.75
N ALA A 47 -4.77 8.19 -2.76
CA ALA A 47 -3.40 8.68 -2.87
C ALA A 47 -2.36 7.58 -3.12
N VAL A 48 -2.77 6.31 -3.20
CA VAL A 48 -1.87 5.16 -3.31
C VAL A 48 -2.17 4.35 -4.56
N ARG A 49 -1.16 4.18 -5.43
CA ARG A 49 -1.21 3.33 -6.62
C ARG A 49 -0.46 2.02 -6.35
N ALA A 50 -1.09 0.89 -6.66
CA ALA A 50 -0.51 -0.43 -6.47
C ALA A 50 0.05 -0.99 -7.78
N ILE A 51 1.28 -1.49 -7.75
CA ILE A 51 1.96 -2.11 -8.89
C ILE A 51 2.47 -3.49 -8.46
N LEU A 52 2.05 -4.54 -9.14
CA LEU A 52 2.37 -5.93 -8.81
C LEU A 52 3.08 -6.59 -9.98
N ASN A 53 4.32 -7.05 -9.77
CA ASN A 53 5.15 -7.71 -10.81
C ASN A 53 5.21 -6.90 -12.12
N GLY A 54 5.37 -5.58 -12.03
CA GLY A 54 5.41 -4.67 -13.18
C GLY A 54 4.04 -4.27 -13.75
N ARG A 55 2.95 -4.92 -13.35
CA ARG A 55 1.58 -4.56 -13.74
C ARG A 55 1.03 -3.47 -12.83
N ASP A 56 0.63 -2.34 -13.42
CA ASP A 56 -0.12 -1.30 -12.72
C ASP A 56 -1.56 -1.79 -12.45
N LEU A 57 -1.94 -1.85 -11.18
CA LEU A 57 -3.29 -2.22 -10.70
C LEU A 57 -4.17 -0.99 -10.46
N GLY A 58 -3.64 0.21 -10.68
CA GLY A 58 -4.31 1.47 -10.49
C GLY A 58 -4.30 1.96 -9.04
N ILE A 59 -5.09 3.01 -8.81
CA ILE A 59 -5.31 3.60 -7.49
C ILE A 59 -6.06 2.60 -6.61
N MET A 60 -5.69 2.50 -5.34
CA MET A 60 -6.22 1.49 -4.43
C MET A 60 -7.69 1.71 -4.06
N GLY A 61 -8.22 2.93 -4.18
CA GLY A 61 -9.60 3.28 -3.88
C GLY A 61 -9.87 4.77 -4.10
N SER A 62 -10.92 5.29 -3.47
CA SER A 62 -11.29 6.71 -3.55
C SER A 62 -10.48 7.59 -2.58
N PRO A 63 -10.37 8.92 -2.83
CA PRO A 63 -9.77 9.85 -1.88
C PRO A 63 -10.39 9.74 -0.48
N GLY A 64 -9.54 9.69 0.56
CA GLY A 64 -9.95 9.54 1.97
C GLY A 64 -10.44 8.14 2.35
N GLN A 65 -10.59 7.21 1.41
CA GLN A 65 -11.06 5.87 1.71
C GLN A 65 -9.98 5.05 2.41
N VAL A 66 -10.36 4.35 3.48
CA VAL A 66 -9.50 3.33 4.10
C VAL A 66 -9.71 2.00 3.38
N VAL A 67 -8.64 1.41 2.86
CA VAL A 67 -8.68 0.12 2.14
C VAL A 67 -7.70 -0.85 2.79
N ASN A 68 -8.11 -2.12 2.91
CA ASN A 68 -7.22 -3.25 3.19
C ASN A 68 -7.19 -4.16 1.97
N ARG A 69 -6.00 -4.46 1.45
CA ARG A 69 -5.82 -5.33 0.28
C ARG A 69 -4.65 -6.28 0.51
N ARG A 70 -4.87 -7.54 0.15
CA ARG A 70 -3.81 -8.56 0.14
C ARG A 70 -3.21 -8.65 -1.25
N PHE A 71 -1.89 -8.79 -1.31
CA PHE A 71 -1.14 -9.03 -2.54
C PHE A 71 -0.34 -10.33 -2.40
N GLU A 72 -0.34 -11.12 -3.48
CA GLU A 72 0.33 -12.42 -3.61
C GLU A 72 1.48 -12.35 -4.60
#